data_AF-B8DHJ2-F1
#
_entry.id   AF-B8DHJ2-F1
#
_cell.length_a   1.000
_cell.length_b   1.000
_cell.length_c   1.000
_cell.angle_alpha   90.00
_cell.angle_beta   90.00
_cell.angle_gamma   90.00
#
_symmetry.space_group_name_H-M   'P 1'
#
loop_
_entity.id
_entity.type
_entity.pdbx_description
1 polymer ?
#
loop_
_entity_poly.entity_id
_entity_poly.type
_entity_poly.pdbx_seq_one_letter_code
_entity_poly.pdbx_strand_id
1 'polypeptide(L)'
;MKRKIIVGSRRSKLALTQSNWVINKLKENYPAFDFEIKEIVTKGDRILDVTLSKVGGKGLFVSEVEQALSDKTIDFAVHSMKDVPSSLKEGLVIGAIPKRESPLDCFVFNQVNALDELPHGSVIGTSSLRRAAQLLKHRPDFVIKPIRGNIDTRLQKLHAENFDAIILAKAGLARMGWLENTTLKLEDIPPELCLPAVGQGALAIECRESDQQIRDMLTSIHHEETGICVEAERVFLKKLNGGCEIPIAGFATKANEAVHFKGLVGNADGSIILEAEQTGANPSEIGNKVAEDLLSKGADTIIQELRNI
;
A
#
# COMPACT_ATOMS: atom_id res chain seq x y z
N MET A 1 -10.31 -35.55 11.32
CA MET A 1 -9.50 -34.64 10.49
C MET A 1 -9.91 -33.21 10.83
N LYS A 2 -8.96 -32.31 11.12
CA LYS A 2 -9.28 -30.89 11.30
C LYS A 2 -9.78 -30.30 9.97
N ARG A 3 -10.71 -29.33 10.00
CA ARG A 3 -11.04 -28.57 8.77
C ARG A 3 -9.79 -27.81 8.34
N LYS A 4 -9.41 -27.98 7.08
CA LYS A 4 -8.32 -27.24 6.47
C LYS A 4 -8.86 -25.94 5.86
N ILE A 5 -8.23 -24.83 6.19
CA ILE A 5 -8.49 -23.49 5.66
C ILE A 5 -7.43 -23.17 4.62
N ILE A 6 -7.85 -22.90 3.39
CA ILE A 6 -6.95 -22.62 2.27
C ILE A 6 -6.77 -21.11 2.14
N VAL A 7 -5.53 -20.64 2.27
CA VAL A 7 -5.17 -19.22 2.25
C VAL A 7 -4.58 -18.85 0.91
N GLY A 8 -5.23 -17.96 0.17
CA GLY A 8 -4.69 -17.39 -1.06
C GLY A 8 -3.53 -16.44 -0.77
N SER A 9 -2.42 -16.63 -1.49
CA SER A 9 -1.28 -15.71 -1.45
C SER A 9 -0.64 -15.56 -2.82
N ARG A 10 -0.10 -14.38 -3.12
CA ARG A 10 0.81 -14.21 -4.26
C ARG A 10 2.13 -14.91 -3.96
N ARG A 11 2.82 -15.37 -5.02
CA ARG A 11 4.12 -16.07 -4.89
C ARG A 11 5.28 -15.22 -4.36
N SER A 12 5.13 -13.90 -4.34
CA SER A 12 6.21 -13.02 -3.87
C SER A 12 6.56 -13.33 -2.41
N LYS A 13 7.86 -13.31 -2.09
CA LYS A 13 8.36 -13.58 -0.73
C LYS A 13 7.65 -12.72 0.34
N LEU A 14 7.43 -11.43 0.07
CA LEU A 14 6.67 -10.55 0.97
C LEU A 14 5.22 -11.02 1.19
N ALA A 15 4.51 -11.39 0.13
CA ALA A 15 3.13 -11.88 0.25
C ALA A 15 3.06 -13.18 1.06
N LEU A 16 3.96 -14.13 0.78
CA LEU A 16 4.07 -15.37 1.55
C LEU A 16 4.40 -15.11 3.02
N THR A 17 5.33 -14.21 3.33
CA THR A 17 5.66 -13.84 4.71
C THR A 17 4.45 -13.23 5.43
N GLN A 18 3.72 -12.34 4.77
CA GLN A 18 2.49 -11.74 5.31
C GLN A 18 1.39 -12.80 5.55
N SER A 19 1.19 -13.72 4.59
CA SER A 19 0.23 -14.81 4.74
C SER A 19 0.57 -15.75 5.89
N ASN A 20 1.86 -16.11 6.04
CA ASN A 20 2.31 -16.92 7.16
C ASN A 20 2.13 -16.22 8.50
N TRP A 21 2.40 -14.91 8.57
CA TRP A 21 2.15 -14.12 9.77
C TRP A 21 0.66 -14.14 10.17
N VAL A 22 -0.26 -13.95 9.20
CA VAL A 22 -1.70 -14.04 9.44
C VAL A 22 -2.11 -15.44 9.91
N ILE A 23 -1.60 -16.48 9.25
CA ILE A 23 -1.86 -17.88 9.65
C ILE A 23 -1.41 -18.14 11.08
N ASN A 24 -0.23 -17.66 11.48
CA ASN A 24 0.28 -17.84 12.83
C ASN A 24 -0.63 -17.16 13.86
N LYS A 25 -1.08 -15.93 13.58
CA LYS A 25 -2.04 -15.22 14.44
C LYS A 25 -3.39 -15.94 14.55
N LEU A 26 -3.89 -16.49 13.45
CA LEU A 26 -5.14 -17.27 13.48
C LEU A 26 -4.97 -18.61 14.21
N LYS A 27 -3.83 -19.29 14.08
CA LYS A 27 -3.55 -20.54 14.80
C LYS A 27 -3.51 -20.37 16.32
N GLU A 28 -3.06 -19.22 16.81
CA GLU A 28 -3.10 -18.87 18.24
C GLU A 28 -4.54 -18.90 18.78
N ASN A 29 -5.51 -18.38 18.01
CA ASN A 29 -6.92 -18.29 18.43
C ASN A 29 -7.76 -19.50 18.00
N TYR A 30 -7.34 -20.23 16.97
CA TYR A 30 -8.10 -21.31 16.33
C TYR A 30 -7.24 -22.58 16.10
N PRO A 31 -6.68 -23.20 17.16
CA PRO A 31 -5.78 -24.35 17.03
C PRO A 31 -6.44 -25.62 16.48
N ALA A 32 -7.77 -25.65 16.42
CA ALA A 32 -8.55 -26.75 15.86
C ALA A 32 -8.59 -26.77 14.32
N PHE A 33 -8.11 -25.71 13.66
CA PHE A 33 -8.06 -25.62 12.19
C PHE A 33 -6.64 -25.82 11.69
N ASP A 34 -6.51 -26.45 10.53
CA ASP A 34 -5.26 -26.49 9.78
C ASP A 34 -5.30 -25.40 8.71
N PHE A 35 -4.14 -24.86 8.35
CA PHE A 35 -4.02 -23.80 7.34
C PHE A 35 -3.02 -24.22 6.26
N GLU A 36 -3.38 -24.01 5.00
CA GLU A 36 -2.53 -24.30 3.84
C GLU A 36 -2.51 -23.09 2.90
N ILE A 37 -1.33 -22.67 2.46
CA ILE A 37 -1.22 -21.59 1.47
C ILE A 37 -1.41 -22.16 0.07
N LYS A 38 -2.35 -21.58 -0.69
CA LYS A 38 -2.44 -21.74 -2.13
C LYS A 38 -1.81 -20.53 -2.81
N GLU A 39 -0.69 -20.77 -3.46
CA GLU A 39 0.02 -19.78 -4.26
C GLU A 39 -0.72 -19.45 -5.57
N ILE A 40 -0.95 -18.17 -5.83
CA ILE A 40 -1.66 -17.66 -7.01
C ILE A 40 -0.72 -16.72 -7.77
N VAL A 41 -0.66 -16.90 -9.09
CA VAL A 41 0.10 -16.03 -10.01
C VAL A 41 -0.87 -15.06 -10.65
N THR A 42 -0.65 -13.76 -10.42
CA THR A 42 -1.49 -12.69 -10.97
C THR A 42 -0.93 -12.16 -12.28
N LYS A 43 -1.73 -11.44 -13.07
CA LYS A 43 -1.23 -10.67 -14.23
C LYS A 43 -0.07 -9.76 -13.84
N GLY A 44 -0.17 -9.09 -12.69
CA GLY A 44 0.88 -8.20 -12.20
C GLY A 44 2.19 -8.90 -11.86
N ASP A 45 2.17 -10.21 -11.56
CA ASP A 45 3.40 -11.00 -11.37
C ASP A 45 4.09 -11.34 -12.70
N ARG A 46 3.33 -11.38 -13.80
CA ARG A 46 3.85 -11.71 -15.15
C ARG A 46 4.40 -10.48 -15.87
N ILE A 47 3.96 -9.28 -15.49
CA ILE A 47 4.34 -8.03 -16.13
C ILE A 47 5.54 -7.41 -15.39
N LEU A 48 6.75 -7.69 -15.90
CA LEU A 48 8.00 -7.23 -15.28
C LEU A 48 8.57 -5.97 -15.94
N ASP A 49 8.41 -5.82 -17.26
CA ASP A 49 9.21 -4.90 -18.08
C ASP A 49 8.60 -3.50 -18.28
N VAL A 50 7.42 -3.25 -17.72
CA VAL A 50 6.69 -1.98 -17.87
C VAL A 50 6.32 -1.39 -16.52
N THR A 51 6.36 -0.05 -16.43
CA THR A 51 5.93 0.67 -15.23
C THR A 51 4.42 0.54 -15.07
N LEU A 52 3.95 0.29 -13.84
CA LEU A 52 2.51 0.11 -13.56
C LEU A 52 1.67 1.31 -13.98
N SER A 53 2.23 2.52 -13.91
CA SER A 53 1.60 3.73 -14.42
C SER A 53 1.27 3.67 -15.92
N LYS A 54 2.05 2.90 -16.70
CA LYS A 54 1.83 2.70 -18.15
C LYS A 54 0.94 1.49 -18.46
N VAL A 55 0.88 0.51 -17.56
CA VAL A 55 0.03 -0.69 -17.73
C VAL A 55 -1.42 -0.33 -17.43
N GLY A 56 -1.63 0.54 -16.43
CA GLY A 56 -2.96 0.82 -15.91
C GLY A 56 -3.64 -0.45 -15.39
N GLY A 57 -4.93 -0.34 -15.08
CA GLY A 57 -5.77 -1.47 -14.68
C GLY A 57 -5.91 -1.61 -13.17
N LYS A 58 -7.11 -1.34 -12.68
CA LYS A 58 -7.48 -1.62 -11.30
C LYS A 58 -7.43 -3.14 -11.06
N GLY A 59 -6.80 -3.52 -9.96
CA GLY A 59 -6.82 -4.89 -9.48
C GLY A 59 -5.85 -5.86 -10.19
N LEU A 60 -4.80 -5.34 -10.84
CA LEU A 60 -3.76 -6.15 -11.49
C LEU A 60 -3.12 -7.23 -10.59
N PHE A 61 -3.16 -7.02 -9.27
CA PHE A 61 -2.60 -7.93 -8.27
C PHE A 61 -3.66 -8.69 -7.45
N VAL A 62 -4.96 -8.50 -7.73
CA VAL A 62 -6.05 -9.14 -6.96
C VAL A 62 -6.98 -9.98 -7.82
N SER A 63 -7.11 -9.72 -9.14
CA SER A 63 -8.16 -10.35 -9.96
C SER A 63 -8.17 -11.88 -9.93
N GLU A 64 -7.01 -12.54 -10.02
CA GLU A 64 -6.91 -14.00 -9.96
C GLU A 64 -7.18 -14.55 -8.55
N VAL A 65 -6.91 -13.74 -7.52
CA VAL A 65 -7.18 -14.09 -6.12
C VAL A 65 -8.67 -13.98 -5.81
N GLU A 66 -9.32 -12.89 -6.25
CA GLU A 66 -10.77 -12.70 -6.15
C GLU A 66 -11.54 -13.80 -6.91
N GLN A 67 -11.03 -14.22 -8.07
CA GLN A 67 -11.59 -15.36 -8.79
C GLN A 67 -11.46 -16.66 -7.99
N ALA A 68 -10.29 -16.93 -7.39
CA ALA A 68 -10.11 -18.11 -6.55
C ALA A 68 -11.02 -18.12 -5.31
N LEU A 69 -11.32 -16.94 -4.73
CA LEU A 69 -12.30 -16.77 -3.64
C LEU A 69 -13.72 -17.08 -4.10
N SER A 70 -14.10 -16.56 -5.28
CA SER A 70 -15.41 -16.79 -5.91
C SER A 70 -15.64 -18.26 -6.22
N ASP A 71 -14.62 -18.93 -6.77
CA ASP A 71 -14.63 -20.35 -7.11
C ASP A 71 -14.49 -21.26 -5.88
N LYS A 72 -14.42 -20.68 -4.68
CA LYS A 72 -14.27 -21.40 -3.39
C LYS A 72 -13.04 -22.32 -3.35
N THR A 73 -12.01 -22.00 -4.13
CA THR A 73 -10.75 -22.77 -4.14
C THR A 73 -9.74 -22.28 -3.11
N ILE A 74 -10.01 -21.12 -2.51
CA ILE A 74 -9.38 -20.58 -1.30
C ILE A 74 -10.48 -20.05 -0.37
N ASP A 75 -10.24 -20.01 0.93
CA ASP A 75 -11.17 -19.52 1.95
C ASP A 75 -11.05 -18.00 2.19
N PHE A 76 -9.82 -17.52 2.32
CA PHE A 76 -9.50 -16.09 2.39
C PHE A 76 -8.15 -15.80 1.72
N ALA A 77 -7.84 -14.53 1.48
CA ALA A 77 -6.58 -14.10 0.92
C ALA A 77 -5.96 -12.94 1.71
N VAL A 78 -4.63 -12.81 1.64
CA VAL A 78 -3.89 -11.76 2.36
C VAL A 78 -3.24 -10.81 1.35
N HIS A 79 -3.57 -9.54 1.46
CA HIS A 79 -3.08 -8.48 0.58
C HIS A 79 -2.40 -7.37 1.37
N SER A 80 -1.47 -6.67 0.73
CA SER A 80 -1.09 -5.32 1.18
C SER A 80 -2.23 -4.38 0.83
N MET A 81 -2.80 -3.65 1.81
CA MET A 81 -4.02 -2.86 1.60
C MET A 81 -3.89 -1.82 0.48
N LYS A 82 -2.70 -1.21 0.33
CA LYS A 82 -2.42 -0.24 -0.75
C LYS A 82 -2.52 -0.81 -2.18
N ASP A 83 -2.47 -2.13 -2.32
CA ASP A 83 -2.60 -2.82 -3.61
C ASP A 83 -4.04 -3.28 -3.87
N VAL A 84 -4.95 -3.09 -2.92
CA VAL A 84 -6.36 -3.49 -2.99
C VAL A 84 -7.20 -2.34 -3.55
N PRO A 85 -7.91 -2.54 -4.68
CA PRO A 85 -8.79 -1.52 -5.25
C PRO A 85 -9.85 -1.04 -4.24
N SER A 86 -10.39 0.16 -4.46
CA SER A 86 -11.45 0.72 -3.61
C SER A 86 -12.77 -0.05 -3.66
N SER A 87 -13.00 -0.81 -4.74
CA SER A 87 -14.13 -1.72 -4.93
C SER A 87 -13.62 -3.14 -5.16
N LEU A 88 -14.17 -4.12 -4.44
CA LEU A 88 -13.90 -5.54 -4.64
C LEU A 88 -14.91 -6.15 -5.60
N LYS A 89 -14.62 -7.36 -6.09
CA LYS A 89 -15.61 -8.18 -6.79
C LYS A 89 -16.84 -8.44 -5.91
N GLU A 90 -18.02 -8.49 -6.55
CA GLU A 90 -19.29 -8.76 -5.87
C GLU A 90 -19.24 -10.04 -5.02
N GLY A 91 -19.78 -9.96 -3.79
CA GLY A 91 -19.78 -11.05 -2.82
C GLY A 91 -18.46 -11.25 -2.06
N LEU A 92 -17.46 -10.38 -2.27
CA LEU A 92 -16.21 -10.36 -1.51
C LEU A 92 -16.14 -9.15 -0.57
N VAL A 93 -15.51 -9.33 0.59
CA VAL A 93 -15.34 -8.31 1.62
C VAL A 93 -13.95 -8.38 2.25
N ILE A 94 -13.46 -7.26 2.77
CA ILE A 94 -12.33 -7.25 3.70
C ILE A 94 -12.87 -7.73 5.05
N GLY A 95 -12.63 -9.00 5.38
CA GLY A 95 -13.07 -9.61 6.64
C GLY A 95 -12.24 -9.16 7.85
N ALA A 96 -10.98 -8.79 7.64
CA ALA A 96 -10.16 -8.20 8.69
C ALA A 96 -9.09 -7.23 8.17
N ILE A 97 -8.74 -6.27 9.03
CA ILE A 97 -7.60 -5.38 8.88
C ILE A 97 -6.80 -5.49 10.17
N PRO A 98 -5.70 -6.27 10.19
CA PRO A 98 -4.84 -6.38 11.35
C PRO A 98 -4.14 -5.06 11.69
N LYS A 99 -3.54 -5.00 12.88
CA LYS A 99 -2.80 -3.81 13.34
C LYS A 99 -1.80 -3.36 12.27
N ARG A 100 -1.86 -2.07 11.94
CA ARG A 100 -1.01 -1.44 10.93
C ARG A 100 0.46 -1.58 11.30
N GLU A 101 1.27 -1.97 10.33
CA GLU A 101 2.71 -1.72 10.39
C GLU A 101 3.00 -0.24 10.05
N SER A 102 4.25 0.22 10.14
CA SER A 102 4.61 1.58 9.75
C SER A 102 4.03 2.01 8.39
N PRO A 103 3.29 3.14 8.34
CA PRO A 103 2.75 3.67 7.09
C PRO A 103 3.82 4.39 6.26
N LEU A 104 4.98 4.67 6.85
CA LEU A 104 5.99 5.55 6.29
C LEU A 104 6.70 4.92 5.07
N ASP A 105 7.13 5.80 4.19
CA ASP A 105 8.20 5.50 3.27
C ASP A 105 9.56 5.71 3.96
N CYS A 106 10.61 5.13 3.41
CA CYS A 106 11.98 5.27 3.90
C CYS A 106 12.93 5.40 2.72
N PHE A 107 13.95 6.24 2.88
CA PHE A 107 15.12 6.22 2.03
C PHE A 107 15.99 5.02 2.41
N VAL A 108 16.50 4.33 1.40
CA VAL A 108 17.64 3.43 1.53
C VAL A 108 18.78 4.05 0.73
N PHE A 109 19.81 4.50 1.43
CA PHE A 109 20.93 5.21 0.83
C PHE A 109 22.03 4.25 0.39
N ASN A 110 22.72 4.60 -0.71
CA ASN A 110 23.87 3.85 -1.19
C ASN A 110 25.11 4.18 -0.34
N GLN A 111 25.45 5.47 -0.23
CA GLN A 111 26.70 5.92 0.39
C GLN A 111 26.50 6.78 1.65
N VAL A 112 25.51 7.66 1.65
CA VAL A 112 25.21 8.59 2.76
C VAL A 112 24.23 7.98 3.77
N ASN A 113 23.92 8.67 4.87
CA ASN A 113 22.99 8.17 5.89
C ASN A 113 21.70 8.99 6.05
N ALA A 114 21.63 10.17 5.44
CA ALA A 114 20.49 11.07 5.57
C ALA A 114 20.21 11.84 4.27
N LEU A 115 18.99 12.32 4.13
CA LEU A 115 18.50 13.10 3.01
C LEU A 115 19.32 14.38 2.80
N ASP A 116 19.72 15.04 3.88
CA ASP A 116 20.49 16.29 3.85
C ASP A 116 21.94 16.08 3.38
N GLU A 117 22.44 14.84 3.42
CA GLU A 117 23.76 14.47 2.90
C GLU A 117 23.73 14.19 1.39
N LEU A 118 22.55 14.08 0.76
CA LEU A 118 22.44 13.82 -0.67
C LEU A 118 22.82 15.07 -1.49
N PRO A 119 23.88 15.00 -2.33
CA PRO A 119 24.35 16.13 -3.12
C PRO A 119 23.31 16.60 -4.14
N HIS A 120 23.50 17.82 -4.64
CA HIS A 120 22.71 18.37 -5.73
C HIS A 120 22.76 17.44 -6.95
N GLY A 121 21.60 17.14 -7.56
CA GLY A 121 21.54 16.25 -8.72
C GLY A 121 21.53 14.76 -8.39
N SER A 122 21.36 14.37 -7.11
CA SER A 122 21.30 12.97 -6.71
C SER A 122 20.22 12.18 -7.46
N VAL A 123 20.54 10.94 -7.80
CA VAL A 123 19.69 10.01 -8.54
C VAL A 123 18.88 9.15 -7.58
N ILE A 124 17.56 9.35 -7.58
CA ILE A 124 16.65 8.66 -6.66
C ILE A 124 15.81 7.61 -7.39
N GLY A 125 15.88 6.37 -6.91
CA GLY A 125 15.14 5.25 -7.49
C GLY A 125 13.72 5.13 -6.94
N THR A 126 12.73 5.49 -7.75
CA THR A 126 11.31 5.21 -7.48
C THR A 126 10.51 5.20 -8.78
N SER A 127 9.65 4.20 -8.96
CA SER A 127 8.63 4.18 -10.02
C SER A 127 7.25 4.67 -9.57
N SER A 128 7.13 5.18 -8.34
CA SER A 128 5.88 5.73 -7.82
C SER A 128 5.80 7.22 -8.12
N LEU A 129 4.83 7.62 -8.94
CA LEU A 129 4.59 9.03 -9.23
C LEU A 129 4.21 9.82 -7.97
N ARG A 130 3.46 9.21 -7.03
CA ARG A 130 3.19 9.77 -5.70
C ARG A 130 4.47 10.17 -4.95
N ARG A 131 5.46 9.28 -4.91
CA ARG A 131 6.73 9.55 -4.20
C ARG A 131 7.57 10.57 -4.96
N ALA A 132 7.64 10.44 -6.28
CA ALA A 132 8.39 11.34 -7.15
C ALA A 132 7.88 12.78 -7.04
N ALA A 133 6.57 12.99 -7.20
CA ALA A 133 5.95 14.32 -7.16
C ALA A 133 6.17 15.02 -5.82
N GLN A 134 5.94 14.30 -4.71
CA GLN A 134 6.17 14.87 -3.38
C GLN A 134 7.65 15.18 -3.13
N LEU A 135 8.55 14.29 -3.54
CA LEU A 135 9.98 14.54 -3.37
C LEU A 135 10.48 15.72 -4.21
N LEU A 136 10.05 15.82 -5.48
CA LEU A 136 10.44 16.90 -6.39
C LEU A 136 9.90 18.27 -5.94
N LYS A 137 8.78 18.32 -5.21
CA LYS A 137 8.32 19.56 -4.54
C LYS A 137 9.37 20.11 -3.56
N HIS A 138 10.08 19.23 -2.85
CA HIS A 138 11.06 19.61 -1.81
C HIS A 138 12.50 19.64 -2.31
N ARG A 139 12.86 18.77 -3.25
CA ARG A 139 14.19 18.67 -3.87
C ARG A 139 14.04 18.63 -5.40
N PRO A 140 13.75 19.78 -6.04
CA PRO A 140 13.61 19.86 -7.50
C PRO A 140 14.88 19.49 -8.27
N ASP A 141 16.02 19.47 -7.58
CA ASP A 141 17.32 19.08 -8.13
C ASP A 141 17.49 17.58 -8.32
N PHE A 142 16.65 16.74 -7.69
CA PHE A 142 16.79 15.30 -7.77
C PHE A 142 16.43 14.75 -9.15
N VAL A 143 17.21 13.76 -9.58
CA VAL A 143 16.96 13.01 -10.81
C VAL A 143 16.20 11.73 -10.45
N ILE A 144 14.88 11.73 -10.66
CA ILE A 144 14.08 10.53 -10.42
C ILE A 144 14.26 9.52 -11.55
N LYS A 145 14.71 8.31 -11.22
CA LYS A 145 14.82 7.20 -12.16
C LYS A 145 13.92 6.03 -11.75
N PRO A 146 13.26 5.35 -12.71
CA PRO A 146 12.40 4.23 -12.39
C PRO A 146 13.21 3.05 -11.85
N ILE A 147 12.67 2.37 -10.85
CA ILE A 147 13.24 1.13 -10.31
C ILE A 147 12.13 0.10 -10.10
N ARG A 148 12.35 -1.10 -10.65
CA ARG A 148 11.41 -2.23 -10.62
C ARG A 148 12.03 -3.43 -9.91
N GLY A 149 11.17 -4.38 -9.57
CA GLY A 149 11.52 -5.56 -8.79
C GLY A 149 10.89 -5.57 -7.41
N ASN A 150 11.04 -6.71 -6.71
CA ASN A 150 10.70 -6.84 -5.30
C ASN A 150 11.74 -6.11 -4.43
N ILE A 151 11.59 -6.19 -3.10
CA ILE A 151 12.50 -5.51 -2.15
C ILE A 151 13.95 -5.94 -2.39
N ASP A 152 14.22 -7.25 -2.43
CA ASP A 152 15.58 -7.79 -2.60
C ASP A 152 16.22 -7.31 -3.91
N THR A 153 15.49 -7.36 -5.03
CA THR A 153 15.95 -6.85 -6.33
C THR A 153 16.26 -5.36 -6.28
N ARG A 154 15.41 -4.55 -5.63
CA ARG A 154 15.64 -3.11 -5.55
C ARG A 154 16.86 -2.77 -4.69
N LEU A 155 17.07 -3.49 -3.60
CA LEU A 155 18.27 -3.34 -2.76
C LEU A 155 19.55 -3.72 -3.53
N GLN A 156 19.52 -4.76 -4.36
CA GLN A 156 20.64 -5.09 -5.25
C GLN A 156 20.90 -3.99 -6.29
N LYS A 157 19.84 -3.45 -6.88
CA LYS A 157 19.91 -2.39 -7.90
C LYS A 157 20.38 -1.05 -7.34
N LEU A 158 20.11 -0.74 -6.07
CA LEU A 158 20.63 0.47 -5.41
C LEU A 158 22.12 0.66 -5.69
N HIS A 159 22.90 -0.40 -5.50
CA HIS A 159 24.35 -0.40 -5.76
C HIS A 159 24.68 -0.63 -7.24
N ALA A 160 24.02 -1.57 -7.91
CA ALA A 160 24.38 -2.01 -9.26
C ALA A 160 24.01 -1.00 -10.37
N GLU A 161 22.98 -0.19 -10.19
CA GLU A 161 22.44 0.73 -11.20
C GLU A 161 22.76 2.21 -10.88
N ASN A 162 23.72 2.48 -9.97
CA ASN A 162 24.17 3.83 -9.59
C ASN A 162 23.04 4.75 -9.11
N PHE A 163 22.22 4.27 -8.17
CA PHE A 163 21.30 5.13 -7.43
C PHE A 163 22.02 5.69 -6.20
N ASP A 164 21.77 6.95 -5.85
CA ASP A 164 22.24 7.54 -4.59
C ASP A 164 21.34 7.11 -3.42
N ALA A 165 20.03 6.99 -3.69
CA ALA A 165 19.07 6.37 -2.79
C ALA A 165 17.91 5.73 -3.56
N ILE A 166 17.20 4.81 -2.91
CA ILE A 166 15.91 4.29 -3.37
C ILE A 166 14.85 4.52 -2.29
N ILE A 167 13.58 4.54 -2.68
CA ILE A 167 12.48 4.67 -1.72
C ILE A 167 11.72 3.36 -1.59
N LEU A 168 11.61 2.86 -0.36
CA LEU A 168 10.83 1.66 -0.03
C LEU A 168 9.77 1.98 1.04
N ALA A 169 8.75 1.13 1.12
CA ALA A 169 7.79 1.24 2.22
C ALA A 169 8.40 0.56 3.44
N LYS A 170 8.46 1.25 4.59
CA LYS A 170 9.08 0.72 5.81
C LYS A 170 8.45 -0.60 6.26
N ALA A 171 7.13 -0.72 6.14
CA ALA A 171 6.43 -1.97 6.43
C ALA A 171 6.93 -3.18 5.63
N GLY A 172 7.31 -2.98 4.36
CA GLY A 172 7.87 -4.05 3.55
C GLY A 172 9.24 -4.51 4.06
N LEU A 173 10.08 -3.56 4.46
CA LEU A 173 11.39 -3.86 5.07
C LEU A 173 11.23 -4.58 6.40
N ALA A 174 10.34 -4.08 7.27
CA ALA A 174 10.06 -4.66 8.59
C ALA A 174 9.63 -6.13 8.46
N ARG A 175 8.61 -6.39 7.64
CA ARG A 175 8.07 -7.74 7.42
C ARG A 175 9.07 -8.72 6.83
N MET A 176 10.10 -8.22 6.15
CA MET A 176 11.12 -9.03 5.50
C MET A 176 12.38 -9.16 6.34
N GLY A 177 12.42 -8.63 7.57
CA GLY A 177 13.57 -8.67 8.47
C GLY A 177 14.70 -7.72 8.08
N TRP A 178 14.45 -6.76 7.19
CA TRP A 178 15.49 -5.83 6.73
C TRP A 178 15.78 -4.71 7.72
N LEU A 179 14.85 -4.37 8.61
CA LEU A 179 15.10 -3.34 9.63
C LEU A 179 16.04 -3.80 10.75
N GLU A 180 16.16 -5.11 10.94
CA GLU A 180 17.12 -5.73 11.87
C GLU A 180 18.52 -5.80 11.25
N ASN A 181 18.63 -5.58 9.93
CA ASN A 181 19.90 -5.59 9.23
C ASN A 181 20.62 -4.27 9.42
N THR A 182 21.67 -4.30 10.25
CA THR A 182 22.49 -3.14 10.60
C THR A 182 23.32 -2.57 9.44
N THR A 183 23.39 -3.22 8.29
CA THR A 183 24.14 -2.71 7.13
C THR A 183 23.33 -1.74 6.26
N LEU A 184 21.99 -1.71 6.37
CA LEU A 184 21.20 -0.78 5.58
C LEU A 184 21.24 0.63 6.17
N LYS A 185 21.63 1.61 5.34
CA LYS A 185 21.57 3.03 5.68
C LYS A 185 20.16 3.53 5.39
N LEU A 186 19.36 3.68 6.44
CA LEU A 186 17.92 3.95 6.35
C LEU A 186 17.55 5.24 7.08
N GLU A 187 16.68 6.03 6.47
CA GLU A 187 16.00 7.16 7.12
C GLU A 187 14.51 7.11 6.80
N ASP A 188 13.68 7.28 7.82
CA ASP A 188 12.24 7.40 7.67
C ASP A 188 11.88 8.72 6.98
N ILE A 189 11.00 8.68 6.00
CA ILE A 189 10.50 9.89 5.35
C ILE A 189 9.27 10.38 6.14
N PRO A 190 9.33 11.56 6.77
CA PRO A 190 8.21 12.07 7.53
C PRO A 190 7.01 12.38 6.61
N PRO A 191 5.75 12.24 7.10
CA PRO A 191 4.55 12.48 6.29
C PRO A 191 4.46 13.88 5.66
N GLU A 192 5.13 14.87 6.23
CA GLU A 192 5.24 16.24 5.73
C GLU A 192 6.06 16.33 4.45
N LEU A 193 7.03 15.43 4.27
CA LEU A 193 7.87 15.32 3.07
C LEU A 193 7.30 14.32 2.06
N CYS A 194 6.71 13.22 2.53
CA CYS A 194 6.07 12.23 1.68
C CYS A 194 4.89 11.59 2.39
N LEU A 195 3.70 12.12 2.14
CA LEU A 195 2.45 11.57 2.65
C LEU A 195 2.29 10.12 2.15
N PRO A 196 2.01 9.15 3.05
CA PRO A 196 1.85 7.75 2.69
C PRO A 196 0.79 7.50 1.61
N ALA A 197 0.97 6.40 0.87
CA ALA A 197 -0.12 5.89 0.03
C ALA A 197 -1.28 5.41 0.91
N VAL A 198 -2.51 5.57 0.41
CA VAL A 198 -3.73 5.01 1.01
C VAL A 198 -3.50 3.52 1.33
N GLY A 199 -3.80 3.13 2.57
CA GLY A 199 -3.65 1.76 3.05
C GLY A 199 -2.19 1.30 3.24
N GLN A 200 -1.18 2.16 3.07
CA GLN A 200 0.21 1.73 3.25
C GLN A 200 0.46 1.26 4.68
N GLY A 201 1.20 0.16 4.84
CA GLY A 201 1.44 -0.48 6.14
C GLY A 201 0.30 -1.37 6.64
N ALA A 202 -0.93 -1.22 6.15
CA ALA A 202 -2.04 -2.10 6.49
C ALA A 202 -2.04 -3.39 5.64
N LEU A 203 -2.61 -4.46 6.20
CA LEU A 203 -2.99 -5.66 5.45
C LEU A 203 -4.51 -5.66 5.26
N ALA A 204 -4.97 -6.25 4.16
CA ALA A 204 -6.37 -6.56 3.91
C ALA A 204 -6.53 -8.08 3.88
N ILE A 205 -7.41 -8.61 4.71
CA ILE A 205 -7.76 -10.03 4.68
C ILE A 205 -9.10 -10.18 3.98
N GLU A 206 -9.06 -10.58 2.72
CA GLU A 206 -10.23 -10.66 1.85
C GLU A 206 -10.88 -12.05 1.94
N CYS A 207 -12.20 -12.11 2.04
CA CYS A 207 -12.96 -13.34 2.09
C CYS A 207 -14.33 -13.18 1.41
N ARG A 208 -15.09 -14.27 1.30
CA ARG A 208 -16.49 -14.19 0.83
C ARG A 208 -17.38 -13.60 1.90
N GLU A 209 -18.27 -12.70 1.49
CA GLU A 209 -19.29 -12.10 2.36
C GLU A 209 -20.20 -13.15 3.02
N SER A 210 -20.55 -14.19 2.28
CA SER A 210 -21.42 -15.29 2.73
C SER A 210 -20.74 -16.31 3.66
N ASP A 211 -19.42 -16.25 3.84
CA ASP A 211 -18.68 -17.24 4.62
C ASP A 211 -18.55 -16.80 6.09
N GLN A 212 -19.65 -16.93 6.84
CA GLN A 212 -19.72 -16.48 8.23
C GLN A 212 -18.61 -17.09 9.10
N GLN A 213 -18.29 -18.37 8.91
CA GLN A 213 -17.26 -19.04 9.70
C GLN A 213 -15.88 -18.42 9.48
N ILE A 214 -15.54 -18.06 8.24
CA ILE A 214 -14.29 -17.36 7.94
C ILE A 214 -14.34 -15.94 8.50
N ARG A 215 -15.45 -15.21 8.35
CA ARG A 215 -15.59 -13.85 8.91
C ARG A 215 -15.40 -13.83 10.42
N ASP A 216 -16.06 -14.72 11.15
CA ASP A 216 -15.94 -14.84 12.61
C ASP A 216 -14.49 -15.13 13.03
N MET A 217 -13.81 -16.01 12.29
CA MET A 217 -12.39 -16.31 12.51
C MET A 217 -11.50 -15.08 12.31
N LEU A 218 -11.73 -14.33 11.22
CA LEU A 218 -10.94 -13.15 10.87
C LEU A 218 -11.14 -11.99 11.85
N THR A 219 -12.32 -11.84 12.46
CA THR A 219 -12.58 -10.82 13.49
C THR A 219 -11.57 -10.90 14.64
N SER A 220 -11.07 -12.09 14.98
CA SER A 220 -10.08 -12.28 16.07
C SER A 220 -8.74 -11.56 15.86
N ILE A 221 -8.43 -11.17 14.63
CA ILE A 221 -7.20 -10.44 14.27
C ILE A 221 -7.49 -9.05 13.70
N HIS A 222 -8.76 -8.61 13.69
CA HIS A 222 -9.12 -7.28 13.26
C HIS A 222 -8.69 -6.25 14.32
N HIS A 223 -8.05 -5.16 13.88
CA HIS A 223 -7.66 -4.07 14.75
C HIS A 223 -8.49 -2.83 14.42
N GLU A 224 -9.47 -2.55 15.28
CA GLU A 224 -10.52 -1.54 15.07
C GLU A 224 -9.97 -0.17 14.68
N GLU A 225 -8.96 0.33 15.41
CA GLU A 225 -8.34 1.62 15.13
C GLU A 225 -7.72 1.67 13.73
N THR A 226 -7.08 0.59 13.28
CA THR A 226 -6.54 0.51 11.92
C THR A 226 -7.67 0.42 10.90
N GLY A 227 -8.73 -0.33 11.20
CA GLY A 227 -9.93 -0.41 10.37
C GLY A 227 -10.54 0.96 10.09
N ILE A 228 -10.77 1.74 11.14
CA ILE A 228 -11.31 3.11 11.09
C ILE A 228 -10.43 4.03 10.24
N CYS A 229 -9.10 4.05 10.47
CA CYS A 229 -8.19 4.88 9.68
C CYS A 229 -8.19 4.48 8.21
N VAL A 230 -8.13 3.17 7.91
CA VAL A 230 -8.12 2.66 6.54
C VAL A 230 -9.44 2.91 5.83
N GLU A 231 -10.57 2.92 6.54
CA GLU A 231 -11.88 3.28 5.97
C GLU A 231 -11.86 4.71 5.41
N ALA A 232 -11.42 5.69 6.19
CA ALA A 232 -11.32 7.09 5.74
C ALA A 232 -10.45 7.21 4.47
N GLU A 233 -9.29 6.57 4.47
CA GLU A 233 -8.35 6.58 3.35
C GLU A 233 -8.95 5.92 2.08
N ARG A 234 -9.69 4.82 2.24
CA ARG A 234 -10.30 4.08 1.11
C ARG A 234 -11.51 4.79 0.54
N VAL A 235 -12.34 5.43 1.37
CA VAL A 235 -13.47 6.25 0.91
C VAL A 235 -12.96 7.42 0.08
N PHE A 236 -11.93 8.10 0.57
CA PHE A 236 -11.21 9.14 -0.17
C PHE A 236 -10.73 8.64 -1.55
N LEU A 237 -10.02 7.50 -1.58
CA LEU A 237 -9.50 6.94 -2.83
C LEU A 237 -10.63 6.56 -3.79
N LYS A 238 -11.74 6.02 -3.27
CA LYS A 238 -12.93 5.68 -4.05
C LYS A 238 -13.54 6.91 -4.70
N LYS A 239 -13.72 7.99 -3.94
CA LYS A 239 -14.33 9.24 -4.41
C LYS A 239 -13.51 9.91 -5.51
N LEU A 240 -12.17 9.93 -5.38
CA LEU A 240 -11.26 10.43 -6.42
C LEU A 240 -11.11 9.49 -7.62
N ASN A 241 -11.75 8.31 -7.58
CA ASN A 241 -11.55 7.24 -8.55
C ASN A 241 -10.06 6.85 -8.68
N GLY A 242 -9.27 6.99 -7.62
CA GLY A 242 -7.81 6.94 -7.66
C GLY A 242 -7.24 5.57 -8.00
N GLY A 243 -6.04 5.57 -8.60
CA GLY A 243 -5.27 4.39 -8.99
C GLY A 243 -3.77 4.60 -8.77
N CYS A 244 -2.96 3.55 -8.98
CA CYS A 244 -1.51 3.61 -8.77
C CYS A 244 -0.77 4.49 -9.79
N GLU A 245 -1.44 4.83 -10.89
CA GLU A 245 -0.99 5.71 -11.96
C GLU A 245 -1.12 7.21 -11.65
N ILE A 246 -1.74 7.56 -10.53
CA ILE A 246 -1.97 8.95 -10.12
C ILE A 246 -1.18 9.24 -8.83
N PRO A 247 -0.49 10.40 -8.70
CA PRO A 247 0.11 10.89 -7.46
C PRO A 247 -0.93 11.20 -6.37
N ILE A 248 -1.60 10.17 -5.86
CA ILE A 248 -2.56 10.26 -4.76
C ILE A 248 -1.91 9.72 -3.50
N ALA A 249 -2.00 10.47 -2.42
CA ALA A 249 -1.59 10.06 -1.08
C ALA A 249 -2.72 10.30 -0.08
N GLY A 250 -2.72 9.54 1.00
CA GLY A 250 -3.75 9.63 2.02
C GLY A 250 -3.33 8.86 3.26
N PHE A 251 -3.34 9.52 4.40
CA PHE A 251 -2.99 8.90 5.67
C PHE A 251 -3.88 9.42 6.80
N ALA A 252 -4.52 8.48 7.50
CA ALA A 252 -5.35 8.75 8.66
C ALA A 252 -4.69 8.26 9.95
N THR A 253 -4.86 9.04 11.02
CA THR A 253 -4.51 8.69 12.40
C THR A 253 -5.75 8.84 13.28
N LYS A 254 -5.87 8.04 14.33
CA LYS A 254 -6.94 8.16 15.32
C LYS A 254 -6.33 8.54 16.66
N ALA A 255 -6.88 9.56 17.30
CA ALA A 255 -6.54 9.95 18.66
C ALA A 255 -7.85 10.12 19.44
N ASN A 256 -8.02 9.36 20.53
CA ASN A 256 -9.29 9.27 21.25
C ASN A 256 -10.45 8.93 20.28
N GLU A 257 -11.50 9.76 20.24
CA GLU A 257 -12.67 9.58 19.36
C GLU A 257 -12.55 10.31 18.02
N ALA A 258 -11.43 10.99 17.75
CA ALA A 258 -11.23 11.75 16.52
C ALA A 258 -10.28 11.04 15.55
N VAL A 259 -10.69 10.97 14.30
CA VAL A 259 -9.86 10.60 13.16
C VAL A 259 -9.37 11.88 12.50
N HIS A 260 -8.07 12.03 12.38
CA HIS A 260 -7.43 13.05 11.55
C HIS A 260 -7.03 12.40 10.23
N PHE A 261 -7.42 12.97 9.10
CA PHE A 261 -7.09 12.46 7.78
C PHE A 261 -6.54 13.58 6.91
N LYS A 262 -5.37 13.34 6.32
CA LYS A 262 -4.76 14.21 5.30
C LYS A 262 -4.72 13.47 3.97
N GLY A 263 -5.14 14.15 2.91
CA GLY A 263 -5.11 13.67 1.53
C GLY A 263 -4.36 14.62 0.62
N LEU A 264 -3.81 14.08 -0.48
CA LEU A 264 -3.03 14.83 -1.45
C LEU A 264 -3.27 14.30 -2.87
N VAL A 265 -3.36 15.21 -3.83
CA VAL A 265 -3.34 14.93 -5.27
C VAL A 265 -2.30 15.82 -5.92
N GLY A 266 -1.40 15.23 -6.70
CA GLY A 266 -0.36 15.96 -7.43
C GLY A 266 -0.27 15.58 -8.90
N ASN A 267 0.42 16.41 -9.68
CA ASN A 267 0.85 16.06 -11.03
C ASN A 267 2.16 15.25 -11.00
N ALA A 268 2.55 14.65 -12.13
CA ALA A 268 3.65 13.70 -12.17
C ALA A 268 5.03 14.29 -11.82
N ASP A 269 5.26 15.57 -12.11
CA ASP A 269 6.53 16.26 -11.87
C ASP A 269 6.60 16.97 -10.51
N GLY A 270 5.49 17.02 -9.76
CA GLY A 270 5.42 17.66 -8.45
C GLY A 270 5.32 19.19 -8.46
N SER A 271 5.20 19.82 -9.63
CA SER A 271 5.00 21.27 -9.73
C SER A 271 3.65 21.73 -9.20
N ILE A 272 2.65 20.84 -9.18
CA ILE A 272 1.33 21.08 -8.59
C ILE A 272 1.04 19.98 -7.57
N ILE A 273 0.86 20.38 -6.32
CA ILE A 273 0.48 19.50 -5.20
C ILE A 273 -0.68 20.15 -4.45
N LEU A 274 -1.85 19.53 -4.51
CA LEU A 274 -3.05 19.93 -3.78
C LEU A 274 -3.17 19.10 -2.50
N GLU A 275 -3.41 19.76 -1.38
CA GLU A 275 -3.55 19.12 -0.06
C GLU A 275 -4.86 19.53 0.61
N ALA A 276 -5.46 18.61 1.35
CA ALA A 276 -6.60 18.86 2.21
C ALA A 276 -6.55 17.95 3.44
N GLU A 277 -7.09 18.40 4.55
CA GLU A 277 -7.14 17.65 5.79
C GLU A 277 -8.43 17.95 6.55
N GLN A 278 -8.93 16.95 7.28
CA GLN A 278 -10.15 17.02 8.05
C GLN A 278 -9.99 16.22 9.34
N THR A 279 -10.67 16.64 10.39
CA THR A 279 -10.76 15.93 11.67
C THR A 279 -12.22 15.73 12.07
N GLY A 280 -12.57 14.55 12.56
CA GLY A 280 -13.93 14.27 13.03
C GLY A 280 -14.09 12.85 13.57
N ALA A 281 -15.31 12.47 13.95
CA ALA A 281 -15.60 11.14 14.48
C ALA A 281 -15.90 10.08 13.41
N ASN A 282 -16.50 10.49 12.28
CA ASN A 282 -16.95 9.55 11.23
C ASN A 282 -15.89 9.43 10.11
N PRO A 283 -15.17 8.30 9.98
CA PRO A 283 -14.11 8.12 8.98
C PRO A 283 -14.62 8.28 7.55
N SER A 284 -15.81 7.76 7.24
CA SER A 284 -16.42 7.86 5.91
C SER A 284 -16.76 9.31 5.53
N GLU A 285 -17.28 10.11 6.46
CA GLU A 285 -17.56 11.53 6.18
C GLU A 285 -16.28 12.33 5.96
N ILE A 286 -15.25 12.08 6.77
CA ILE A 286 -13.94 12.75 6.68
C ILE A 286 -13.26 12.43 5.35
N GLY A 287 -13.24 11.15 4.95
CA GLY A 287 -12.67 10.72 3.68
C GLY A 287 -13.36 11.38 2.47
N ASN A 288 -14.69 11.51 2.52
CA ASN A 288 -15.45 12.21 1.48
C ASN A 288 -15.15 13.72 1.45
N LYS A 289 -15.13 14.38 2.61
CA LYS A 289 -14.85 15.83 2.70
C LYS A 289 -13.47 16.18 2.15
N VAL A 290 -12.42 15.43 2.52
CA VAL A 290 -11.06 15.65 1.99
C VAL A 290 -11.03 15.46 0.47
N ALA A 291 -11.73 14.45 -0.06
CA ALA A 291 -11.81 14.25 -1.50
C ALA A 291 -12.56 15.40 -2.21
N GLU A 292 -13.68 15.88 -1.65
CA GLU A 292 -14.46 17.00 -2.18
C GLU A 292 -13.67 18.32 -2.14
N ASP A 293 -12.93 18.57 -1.06
CA ASP A 293 -12.04 19.72 -0.93
C ASP A 293 -10.96 19.69 -2.03
N LEU A 294 -10.33 18.55 -2.28
CA LEU A 294 -9.34 18.41 -3.36
C LEU A 294 -9.97 18.57 -4.75
N LEU A 295 -11.15 17.99 -4.99
CA LEU A 295 -11.87 18.17 -6.25
C LEU A 295 -12.21 19.65 -6.50
N SER A 296 -12.63 20.39 -5.46
CA SER A 296 -12.89 21.83 -5.56
C SER A 296 -11.64 22.66 -5.89
N LYS A 297 -10.45 22.13 -5.59
CA LYS A 297 -9.14 22.73 -5.89
C LYS A 297 -8.59 22.33 -7.27
N GLY A 298 -9.35 21.57 -8.07
CA GLY A 298 -8.95 21.15 -9.42
C GLY A 298 -8.23 19.81 -9.49
N ALA A 299 -8.34 18.95 -8.46
CA ALA A 299 -7.75 17.61 -8.49
C ALA A 299 -8.29 16.74 -9.64
N ASP A 300 -9.53 16.96 -10.06
CA ASP A 300 -10.16 16.29 -11.19
C ASP A 300 -9.38 16.53 -12.50
N THR A 301 -8.96 17.77 -12.74
CA THR A 301 -8.19 18.17 -13.92
C THR A 301 -6.86 17.42 -13.96
N ILE A 302 -6.11 17.42 -12.85
CA ILE A 302 -4.84 16.69 -12.71
C ILE A 302 -5.03 15.19 -12.97
N ILE A 303 -6.09 14.60 -12.40
CA ILE A 303 -6.41 13.17 -12.54
C ILE A 303 -6.71 12.82 -14.01
N GLN A 304 -7.46 13.66 -14.73
CA GLN A 304 -7.80 13.40 -16.13
C GLN A 304 -6.61 13.57 -17.07
N GLU A 305 -5.77 14.58 -16.86
CA GLU A 305 -4.54 14.78 -17.64
C GLU A 305 -3.64 13.54 -17.59
N LEU A 306 -3.46 12.95 -16.41
CA LEU A 306 -2.62 11.76 -16.23
C LEU A 306 -3.22 10.47 -16.83
N ARG A 307 -4.54 10.41 -17.02
CA ARG A 307 -5.20 9.26 -17.65
C ARG A 307 -5.21 9.31 -19.17
N ASN A 308 -5.01 10.49 -19.74
CA ASN A 308 -5.00 10.70 -21.19
C ASN A 308 -3.61 10.54 -21.82
N ILE A 309 -2.59 10.17 -21.04
CA ILE A 309 -1.21 9.88 -21.48
C ILE A 309 -1.06 8.39 -21.78
#